data_AF-A0AA43P4B2-F1
#
_entry.id   AF-A0AA43P4B2-F1
#
_cell.length_a   1.000
_cell.length_b   1.000
_cell.length_c   1.000
_cell.angle_alpha   90.00
_cell.angle_beta   90.00
_cell.angle_gamma   90.00
#
_symmetry.space_group_name_H-M   'P 1'
#
loop_
_entity.id
_entity.type
_entity.pdbx_description
1 polymer ?
#
loop_
_entity_poly.entity_id
_entity_poly.type
_entity_poly.pdbx_seq_one_letter_code
_entity_poly.pdbx_strand_id
1 'polypeptide(L)'
;MGKKATPSTSGQTTLRQIGWADDELAMIQDQYSSLLDSIHFPIYVPVAHDINDYQVVVNGKDYGFVRENTTENGKEYRAMADNGKYIEPISGVFHNSPMGAVCELARHHHDIGLASRLDDYIIAVCNVQQLASAQLKANVKDLLGMGR
;
A
#
# COMPACT_ATOMS: atom_id res chain seq x y z
N MET A 1 -26.08 24.64 45.17
CA MET A 1 -26.42 24.44 43.74
C MET A 1 -25.19 23.89 43.03
N GLY A 2 -25.08 22.56 42.92
CA GLY A 2 -23.94 21.90 42.27
C GLY A 2 -24.14 21.90 40.76
N LYS A 3 -23.16 22.43 40.02
CA LYS A 3 -23.12 22.35 38.55
C LYS A 3 -23.01 20.87 38.16
N LYS A 4 -24.02 20.33 37.46
CA LYS A 4 -23.92 19.03 36.79
C LYS A 4 -22.84 19.15 35.71
N ALA A 5 -21.76 18.39 35.85
CA ALA A 5 -20.80 18.21 34.77
C ALA A 5 -21.49 17.46 33.62
N THR A 6 -21.49 18.08 32.44
CA THR A 6 -21.83 17.41 31.18
C THR A 6 -20.76 16.36 30.85
N PRO A 7 -21.11 15.20 30.28
CA PRO A 7 -20.12 14.23 29.85
C PRO A 7 -19.27 14.84 28.73
N SER A 8 -17.95 14.79 28.87
CA SER A 8 -17.01 15.29 27.87
C SER A 8 -17.08 14.45 26.60
N THR A 9 -17.27 15.11 25.47
CA THR A 9 -17.38 14.58 24.10
C THR A 9 -16.10 13.90 23.57
N SER A 10 -15.04 13.74 24.38
CA SER A 10 -13.70 13.36 23.91
C SER A 10 -13.59 11.94 23.34
N GLY A 11 -14.50 11.03 23.73
CA GLY A 11 -14.47 9.63 23.26
C GLY A 11 -15.07 9.39 21.87
N GLN A 12 -15.88 10.31 21.34
CA GLN A 12 -16.47 10.19 19.99
C GLN A 12 -15.59 10.82 18.90
N THR A 13 -14.67 11.71 19.26
CA THR A 13 -13.83 12.45 18.32
C THR A 13 -12.69 11.59 17.77
N THR A 14 -12.25 10.56 18.49
CA THR A 14 -11.01 9.83 18.19
C THR A 14 -11.10 8.89 16.99
N LEU A 15 -12.26 8.27 16.74
CA LEU A 15 -12.48 7.37 15.60
C LEU A 15 -12.90 8.13 14.32
N ARG A 16 -13.70 9.20 14.45
CA ARG A 16 -14.08 10.06 13.31
C ARG A 16 -12.88 10.79 12.70
N GLN A 17 -11.84 11.04 13.50
CA GLN A 17 -10.57 11.66 13.06
C GLN A 17 -9.64 10.74 12.27
N ILE A 18 -10.00 9.49 12.01
CA ILE A 18 -9.23 8.62 11.07
C ILE A 18 -9.99 8.45 9.75
N GLY A 19 -11.31 8.63 9.74
CA GLY A 19 -12.13 8.47 8.53
C GLY A 19 -11.70 9.36 7.36
N TRP A 20 -11.08 10.52 7.63
CA TRP A 20 -10.52 11.36 6.56
C TRP A 20 -9.42 10.66 5.77
N ALA A 21 -8.64 9.76 6.40
CA ALA A 21 -7.57 9.04 5.72
C ALA A 21 -8.15 8.06 4.70
N ASP A 22 -9.27 7.41 5.02
CA ASP A 22 -9.99 6.54 4.09
C ASP A 22 -10.56 7.37 2.92
N ASP A 23 -11.13 8.55 3.20
CA ASP A 23 -11.63 9.47 2.18
C ASP A 23 -10.51 9.96 1.23
N GLU A 24 -9.36 10.38 1.78
CA GLU A 24 -8.19 10.81 1.00
C GLU A 24 -7.60 9.65 0.17
N LEU A 25 -7.51 8.45 0.75
CA LEU A 25 -7.07 7.27 0.01
C LEU A 25 -8.04 6.94 -1.14
N ALA A 26 -9.35 7.09 -0.94
CA ALA A 26 -10.34 6.91 -1.99
C ALA A 26 -10.19 7.96 -3.10
N MET A 27 -9.93 9.22 -2.75
CA MET A 27 -9.66 10.29 -3.72
C MET A 27 -8.39 10.03 -4.52
N ILE A 28 -7.32 9.56 -3.88
CA ILE A 28 -6.09 9.15 -4.57
C ILE A 28 -6.39 7.97 -5.50
N GLN A 29 -7.12 6.96 -5.05
CA GLN A 29 -7.51 5.83 -5.91
C GLN A 29 -8.31 6.29 -7.13
N ASP A 30 -9.25 7.21 -6.97
CA ASP A 30 -10.03 7.78 -8.07
C ASP A 30 -9.14 8.57 -9.06
N GLN A 31 -8.24 9.42 -8.54
CA GLN A 31 -7.29 10.19 -9.35
C GLN A 31 -6.39 9.28 -10.21
N TYR A 32 -5.96 8.14 -9.66
CA TYR A 32 -5.10 7.18 -10.33
C TYR A 32 -5.87 6.00 -10.93
N SER A 33 -7.19 6.02 -10.96
CA SER A 33 -8.04 4.92 -11.45
C SER A 33 -7.60 4.40 -12.82
N SER A 34 -7.44 5.28 -13.80
CA SER A 34 -6.97 4.91 -15.14
C SER A 34 -5.59 4.23 -15.17
N LEU A 35 -4.69 4.57 -14.24
CA LEU A 35 -3.39 3.91 -14.09
C LEU A 35 -3.59 2.52 -13.50
N LEU A 36 -4.34 2.43 -12.40
CA LEU A 36 -4.55 1.18 -11.68
C LEU A 36 -5.33 0.17 -12.53
N ASP A 37 -6.33 0.64 -13.25
CA ASP A 37 -7.13 -0.16 -14.20
C ASP A 37 -6.29 -0.71 -15.35
N SER A 38 -5.17 -0.06 -15.70
CA SER A 38 -4.27 -0.56 -16.73
C SER A 38 -3.41 -1.73 -16.28
N ILE A 39 -3.36 -2.02 -14.98
CA ILE A 39 -2.50 -3.04 -14.36
C ILE A 39 -3.38 -4.20 -13.89
N HIS A 40 -3.07 -5.39 -14.40
CA HIS A 40 -3.82 -6.60 -14.11
C HIS A 40 -2.92 -7.70 -13.54
N PHE A 41 -3.53 -8.54 -12.73
CA PHE A 41 -2.89 -9.73 -12.14
C PHE A 41 -3.64 -11.01 -12.56
N PRO A 42 -3.61 -11.39 -13.85
CA PRO A 42 -4.49 -12.42 -14.38
C PRO A 42 -4.12 -13.84 -13.96
N ILE A 43 -2.87 -14.08 -13.59
CA ILE A 43 -2.38 -15.40 -13.18
C ILE A 43 -1.84 -15.34 -11.76
N TYR A 44 -2.24 -16.32 -10.97
CA TYR A 44 -1.78 -16.57 -9.61
C TYR A 44 -1.12 -17.95 -9.55
N VAL A 45 0.10 -18.00 -9.01
CA VAL A 45 0.90 -19.22 -8.86
C VAL A 45 1.32 -19.37 -7.39
N PRO A 46 0.75 -20.31 -6.64
CA PRO A 46 1.24 -20.63 -5.31
C PRO A 46 2.59 -21.34 -5.43
N VAL A 47 3.65 -20.77 -4.85
CA VAL A 47 5.03 -21.29 -4.93
C VAL A 47 5.37 -22.10 -3.68
N ALA A 48 4.99 -21.59 -2.51
CA ALA A 48 5.15 -22.24 -1.22
C ALA A 48 4.00 -21.81 -0.28
N HIS A 49 3.98 -22.33 0.96
CA HIS A 49 2.93 -21.98 1.93
C HIS A 49 2.75 -20.47 2.10
N ASP A 50 3.87 -19.73 2.15
CA ASP A 50 3.89 -18.29 2.41
C ASP A 50 4.33 -17.45 1.20
N ILE A 51 4.49 -18.09 0.02
CA ILE A 51 5.05 -17.44 -1.17
C ILE A 51 4.10 -17.62 -2.36
N ASN A 52 3.69 -16.50 -2.94
CA ASN A 52 2.78 -16.44 -4.08
C ASN A 52 3.37 -15.58 -5.20
N ASP A 53 3.32 -16.05 -6.44
CA ASP A 53 3.68 -15.25 -7.61
C ASP A 53 2.41 -14.82 -8.36
N TYR A 54 2.34 -13.54 -8.72
CA TYR A 54 1.26 -12.95 -9.48
C TYR A 54 1.83 -12.40 -10.79
N GLN A 55 1.33 -12.87 -11.94
CA GLN A 55 1.73 -12.28 -13.22
C GLN A 55 1.26 -10.83 -13.28
N VAL A 56 2.07 -9.95 -13.84
CA VAL A 56 1.72 -8.54 -14.05
C VAL A 56 1.56 -8.27 -15.52
N VAL A 57 0.35 -7.85 -15.91
CA VAL A 57 0.04 -7.42 -17.26
C VAL A 57 -0.35 -5.95 -17.24
N VAL A 58 0.34 -5.11 -18.00
CA VAL A 58 0.04 -3.68 -18.10
C VAL A 58 -0.35 -3.34 -19.53
N ASN A 59 -1.55 -2.77 -19.72
CA ASN A 59 -2.12 -2.49 -21.05
C ASN A 59 -2.04 -3.68 -22.02
N GLY A 60 -2.27 -4.90 -21.51
CA GLY A 60 -2.21 -6.14 -22.28
C GLY A 60 -0.80 -6.68 -22.57
N LYS A 61 0.26 -6.01 -22.12
CA LYS A 61 1.65 -6.47 -22.24
C LYS A 61 2.09 -7.15 -20.95
N ASP A 62 2.78 -8.28 -21.05
CA ASP A 62 3.40 -8.96 -19.90
C ASP A 62 4.63 -8.18 -19.41
N TYR A 63 4.67 -7.86 -18.10
CA TYR A 63 5.76 -7.18 -17.42
C TYR A 63 6.58 -8.12 -16.53
N GLY A 64 6.15 -9.36 -16.32
CA GLY A 64 6.78 -10.32 -15.42
C GLY A 64 5.87 -10.69 -14.26
N PHE A 65 6.45 -10.88 -13.07
CA PHE A 65 5.71 -11.31 -11.89
C PHE A 65 6.02 -10.44 -10.68
N VAL A 66 5.05 -10.34 -9.77
CA VAL A 66 5.25 -9.85 -8.41
C VAL A 66 5.16 -11.06 -7.48
N ARG A 67 6.22 -11.30 -6.73
CA ARG A 67 6.24 -12.29 -5.65
C ARG A 67 5.80 -11.63 -4.36
N GLU A 68 4.74 -12.15 -3.75
CA GLU A 68 4.32 -11.85 -2.39
C GLU A 68 4.92 -12.88 -1.44
N ASN A 69 5.55 -12.41 -0.37
CA ASN A 69 6.02 -13.20 0.74
C ASN A 69 5.28 -12.80 2.01
N THR A 70 4.65 -13.76 2.67
CA THR A 70 3.99 -13.53 3.96
C THR A 70 5.00 -13.72 5.08
N THR A 71 5.21 -12.67 5.87
CA THR A 71 6.14 -12.64 7.01
C THR A 71 5.37 -12.37 8.31
N GLU A 72 6.05 -12.54 9.45
CA GLU A 72 5.50 -12.18 10.76
C GLU A 72 5.10 -10.69 10.85
N ASN A 73 5.73 -9.83 10.05
CA ASN A 73 5.50 -8.38 10.02
C ASN A 73 4.49 -7.95 8.94
N GLY A 74 3.88 -8.91 8.23
CA GLY A 74 2.97 -8.67 7.12
C GLY A 74 3.54 -9.11 5.79
N LYS A 75 3.02 -8.53 4.71
CA LYS A 75 3.34 -8.95 3.34
C LYS A 75 4.44 -8.08 2.75
N GLU A 76 5.41 -8.72 2.13
CA GLU A 76 6.48 -8.08 1.34
C GLU A 76 6.35 -8.51 -0.11
N TYR A 77 6.69 -7.60 -1.03
CA TYR A 77 6.53 -7.80 -2.45
C TYR A 77 7.86 -7.63 -3.18
N ARG A 78 8.12 -8.45 -4.18
CA ARG A 78 9.33 -8.35 -5.00
C ARG A 78 9.03 -8.49 -6.48
N ALA A 79 9.74 -7.70 -7.29
CA ALA A 79 9.68 -7.79 -8.74
C ALA A 79 10.49 -8.99 -9.25
N MET A 80 9.87 -9.77 -10.12
CA MET A 80 10.42 -11.01 -10.66
C MET A 80 10.33 -11.01 -12.19
N ALA A 81 11.35 -11.52 -12.85
CA ALA A 81 11.38 -11.69 -14.30
C ALA A 81 11.47 -13.17 -14.65
N ASP A 82 10.77 -13.57 -15.70
CA ASP A 82 10.95 -14.88 -16.33
C ASP A 82 12.12 -14.79 -17.32
N ASN A 83 13.17 -15.57 -17.07
CA ASN A 83 14.35 -15.65 -17.95
C ASN A 83 14.25 -16.81 -18.98
N GLY A 84 13.08 -17.42 -19.12
CA GLY A 84 12.80 -18.56 -20.01
C GLY A 84 13.17 -19.92 -19.41
N LYS A 85 13.69 -19.96 -18.18
CA LYS A 85 13.99 -21.19 -17.43
C LYS A 85 13.40 -21.15 -16.02
N TYR A 86 13.52 -20.00 -15.35
CA TYR A 86 13.09 -19.76 -13.98
C TYR A 86 12.53 -18.35 -13.82
N ILE A 87 11.67 -18.19 -12.83
CA ILE A 87 11.23 -16.88 -12.34
C ILE A 87 12.23 -16.42 -11.28
N GLU A 88 13.02 -15.40 -11.60
CA GLU A 88 14.10 -14.90 -10.77
C GLU A 88 13.88 -13.44 -10.35
N PRO A 89 14.39 -13.03 -9.17
CA PRO A 89 14.25 -11.67 -8.70
C PRO A 89 15.04 -10.71 -9.60
N ILE A 90 14.42 -9.60 -9.98
CA ILE A 90 15.09 -8.54 -10.76
C ILE A 90 16.14 -7.81 -9.90
N SER A 91 15.86 -7.66 -8.61
CA SER A 91 16.79 -7.13 -7.63
C SER A 91 16.60 -7.78 -6.25
N GLY A 92 17.50 -7.45 -5.32
CA GLY A 92 17.38 -7.84 -3.92
C GLY A 92 16.37 -7.02 -3.10
N VAL A 93 15.65 -6.07 -3.71
CA VAL A 93 14.75 -5.16 -3.00
C VAL A 93 13.42 -5.85 -2.67
N PHE A 94 12.89 -5.54 -1.49
CA PHE A 94 11.51 -5.85 -1.10
C PHE A 94 10.73 -4.54 -0.95
N HIS A 95 9.47 -4.59 -1.32
CA HIS A 95 8.53 -3.48 -1.29
C HIS A 95 7.40 -3.78 -0.32
N ASN A 96 6.86 -2.74 0.30
CA ASN A 96 5.73 -2.85 1.23
C ASN A 96 4.36 -2.85 0.51
N SER A 97 4.36 -2.76 -0.83
CA SER A 97 3.14 -2.81 -1.64
C SER A 97 3.37 -3.51 -2.98
N PRO A 98 2.34 -4.15 -3.57
CA PRO A 98 2.43 -4.72 -4.91
C PRO A 98 2.84 -3.68 -5.95
N MET A 99 2.28 -2.46 -5.86
CA MET A 99 2.58 -1.38 -6.79
C MET A 99 4.04 -0.92 -6.74
N GLY A 100 4.71 -1.02 -5.58
CA GLY A 100 6.16 -0.78 -5.49
C GLY A 100 6.95 -1.77 -6.34
N ALA A 101 6.58 -3.06 -6.27
CA ALA A 101 7.18 -4.08 -7.12
C ALA A 101 6.82 -3.91 -8.61
N VAL A 102 5.58 -3.50 -8.94
CA VAL A 102 5.20 -3.17 -10.33
C VAL A 102 5.98 -1.96 -10.85
N CYS A 103 6.24 -0.95 -10.02
CA CYS A 103 7.06 0.19 -10.40
C CYS A 103 8.50 -0.25 -10.74
N GLU A 104 9.06 -1.18 -9.98
CA GLU A 104 10.36 -1.77 -10.31
C GLU A 104 10.33 -2.58 -11.62
N LEU A 105 9.27 -3.36 -11.88
CA LEU A 105 9.08 -4.01 -13.18
C LEU A 105 9.05 -2.98 -14.32
N ALA A 106 8.31 -1.89 -14.15
CA ALA A 106 8.26 -0.82 -15.14
C ALA A 106 9.64 -0.24 -15.45
N ARG A 107 10.46 0.01 -14.41
CA ARG A 107 11.85 0.47 -14.58
C ARG A 107 12.72 -0.56 -15.28
N HIS A 108 12.56 -1.85 -14.97
CA HIS A 108 13.28 -2.95 -15.64
C HIS A 108 12.96 -3.02 -17.13
N HIS A 109 11.71 -2.76 -17.50
CA HIS A 109 11.26 -2.68 -18.90
C HIS A 109 11.56 -1.34 -19.58
N HIS A 110 12.28 -0.42 -18.93
CA HIS A 110 12.53 0.95 -19.39
C HIS A 110 11.27 1.78 -19.67
N ASP A 111 10.14 1.43 -19.05
CA ASP A 111 8.89 2.18 -19.12
C ASP A 111 8.89 3.27 -18.04
N ILE A 112 9.62 4.35 -18.33
CA ILE A 112 9.81 5.47 -17.40
C ILE A 112 8.49 6.21 -17.14
N GLY A 113 7.58 6.24 -18.12
CA GLY A 113 6.28 6.89 -17.99
C GLY A 113 5.38 6.17 -16.98
N LEU A 114 5.30 4.84 -17.07
CA LEU A 114 4.59 4.03 -16.09
C LEU A 114 5.24 4.11 -14.71
N ALA A 115 6.56 3.97 -14.63
CA ALA A 115 7.30 4.02 -13.38
C ALA A 115 7.08 5.36 -12.64
N SER A 116 7.17 6.49 -13.33
CA SER A 116 6.96 7.81 -12.73
C SER A 116 5.55 7.97 -12.16
N ARG A 117 4.52 7.54 -12.91
CA ARG A 117 3.13 7.63 -12.44
C ARG A 117 2.88 6.72 -11.23
N LEU A 118 3.51 5.55 -11.19
CA LEU A 118 3.44 4.66 -10.04
C LEU A 118 4.17 5.22 -8.83
N ASP A 119 5.33 5.87 -9.01
CA ASP A 119 6.01 6.58 -7.92
C ASP A 119 5.13 7.67 -7.33
N ASP A 120 4.50 8.51 -8.16
CA ASP A 120 3.60 9.57 -7.71
C ASP A 120 2.43 9.00 -6.90
N TYR A 121 1.82 7.91 -7.39
CA TYR A 121 0.76 7.19 -6.67
C TYR A 121 1.25 6.64 -5.32
N ILE A 122 2.39 5.94 -5.30
CA ILE A 122 2.96 5.35 -4.09
C ILE A 122 3.28 6.44 -3.06
N ILE A 123 3.86 7.55 -3.49
CA ILE A 123 4.17 8.69 -2.62
C ILE A 123 2.89 9.29 -2.03
N ALA A 124 1.85 9.49 -2.85
CA ALA A 124 0.57 10.00 -2.38
C ALA A 124 -0.05 9.11 -1.30
N VAL A 125 -0.11 7.79 -1.54
CA VAL A 125 -0.62 6.81 -0.56
C VAL A 125 0.22 6.80 0.71
N CYS A 126 1.55 6.75 0.58
CA CYS A 126 2.47 6.74 1.71
C CYS A 126 2.30 7.98 2.59
N ASN A 127 2.13 9.17 2.00
CA ASN A 127 1.94 10.41 2.75
C ASN A 127 0.66 10.36 3.61
N VAL A 128 -0.46 9.92 3.05
CA VAL A 128 -1.72 9.79 3.80
C VAL A 128 -1.58 8.77 4.94
N GLN A 129 -0.98 7.61 4.67
CA GLN A 129 -0.78 6.57 5.69
C GLN A 129 0.15 7.03 6.82
N GLN A 130 1.21 7.78 6.51
CA GLN A 130 2.12 8.34 7.52
C GLN A 130 1.42 9.36 8.40
N LEU A 131 0.63 10.26 7.81
CA LEU A 131 -0.17 11.25 8.55
C LEU A 131 -1.21 10.57 9.45
N ALA A 132 -1.93 9.58 8.93
CA ALA A 132 -2.90 8.80 9.69
C ALA A 132 -2.24 8.06 10.87
N SER A 133 -1.08 7.44 10.63
CA SER A 133 -0.29 6.76 11.67
C SER A 133 0.18 7.73 12.76
N ALA A 134 0.66 8.92 12.38
CA ALA A 134 1.09 9.95 13.32
C ALA A 134 -0.08 10.45 14.18
N GLN A 135 -1.25 10.69 13.57
CA GLN A 135 -2.45 11.10 14.29
C GLN A 135 -2.93 10.02 15.26
N LEU A 136 -2.93 8.75 14.83
CA LEU A 136 -3.30 7.63 15.71
C LEU A 136 -2.37 7.55 16.92
N LYS A 137 -1.06 7.70 16.74
CA LYS A 137 -0.09 7.71 17.85
C LYS A 137 -0.34 8.87 18.82
N ALA A 138 -0.65 10.06 18.31
CA ALA A 138 -1.00 11.21 19.14
C ALA A 138 -2.28 10.95 19.95
N ASN A 139 -3.32 10.45 19.29
CA ASN A 139 -4.61 10.12 19.91
C ASN A 139 -4.46 9.07 21.02
N VAL A 140 -3.68 8.02 20.80
CA VAL A 140 -3.40 6.99 21.82
C VAL A 140 -2.64 7.57 23.00
N LYS A 141 -1.63 8.41 22.74
CA LYS A 141 -0.86 9.08 23.80
C LYS A 141 -1.78 9.96 24.68
N ASP A 142 -2.67 10.71 24.08
CA ASP A 142 -3.62 11.57 24.81
C ASP A 142 -4.59 10.73 25.65
N LEU A 143 -5.15 9.66 25.09
CA LEU A 143 -6.01 8.72 25.83
C LEU A 143 -5.32 8.10 27.05
N LEU A 144 -4.07 7.68 26.90
CA LEU A 144 -3.29 7.09 27.99
C LEU A 144 -2.82 8.15 29.01
N GLY A 145 -2.65 9.41 28.58
CA GLY A 145 -2.27 10.54 29.43
C GLY A 145 -3.43 11.11 30.26
N MET A 146 -4.68 10.93 29.81
CA MET A 146 -5.89 11.37 30.52
C MET A 146 -6.30 10.46 31.70
N GLY A 147 -5.59 9.34 31.93
CA GLY A 147 -5.83 8.41 33.02
C GLY A 147 -5.03 8.68 34.31
N ARG A 148 -4.44 9.87 34.47
CA ARG A 148 -3.70 10.31 35.66
C ARG A 148 -4.36 11.49 36.35
#